data_AF-S9UR96-F1
#
_entry.id   AF-S9UR96-F1
#
_cell.length_a   1.000
_cell.length_b   1.000
_cell.length_c   1.000
_cell.angle_alpha   90.00
_cell.angle_beta   90.00
_cell.angle_gamma   90.00
#
_symmetry.space_group_name_H-M   'P 1'
#
loop_
_entity.id
_entity.type
_entity.pdbx_description
1 polymer ?
#
loop_
_entity_poly.entity_id
_entity_poly.type
_entity_poly.pdbx_seq_one_letter_code
_entity_poly.pdbx_strand_id
1 'polypeptide(L)'
;MLRRCSALLLKARPKTVSVEPGSNRYLDAATLAKAKDIFAVPDFPNKRVLHNWRFFVKAGKAATGPPIGQEFSKIGLKAMDFAKMFNDRTKPHFKDDIDLIVRIQVYFDKSYTYRIEPPPTAWFLLRAIRKKRGDTGPVGMKGHYCALITLEMCYEIAKMKQISWGKVEYPPIETRVRRVVGQARRMGVCVIGVDTHSSPVKDQTPREYEKACAAYRAVHMEQYAAFKQQELEAAPLYERLHRVNFAPLSTAQLEEGLADARLFNALWRASHPKSPYARSLRDREMARRYLNTRGWLADMSPDEMRTVFHNYRLPEGERRRQEALSEDADGGDLYWLSREQERAAAPPPHSP
;
A
#
# COMPACT_ATOMS: atom_id res chain seq x y z
N MET A 1 -11.55 30.92 20.15
CA MET A 1 -12.11 30.52 18.83
C MET A 1 -12.19 29.00 18.62
N LEU A 2 -11.25 28.19 19.13
CA LEU A 2 -11.28 26.72 18.98
C LEU A 2 -12.51 26.01 19.60
N ARG A 3 -13.06 26.50 20.72
CA ARG A 3 -14.26 25.93 21.38
C ARG A 3 -15.58 26.17 20.64
N ARG A 4 -15.69 27.19 19.78
CA ARG A 4 -16.92 27.47 19.02
C ARG A 4 -17.01 26.64 17.73
N CYS A 5 -15.90 26.23 17.15
CA CYS A 5 -15.88 25.36 15.97
C CYS A 5 -16.26 23.91 16.28
N SER A 6 -15.93 23.39 17.47
CA SER A 6 -16.28 22.01 17.86
C SER A 6 -17.80 21.82 18.04
N ALA A 7 -18.51 22.82 18.55
CA ALA A 7 -19.96 22.75 18.78
C ALA A 7 -20.78 22.70 17.47
N LEU A 8 -20.32 23.38 16.41
CA LEU A 8 -20.98 23.37 15.09
C LEU A 8 -20.81 22.03 14.36
N LEU A 9 -19.71 21.30 14.61
CA LEU A 9 -19.47 19.96 14.05
C LEU A 9 -20.36 18.87 14.68
N LEU A 10 -20.94 19.12 15.86
CA LEU A 10 -21.75 18.14 16.60
C LEU A 10 -23.25 18.13 16.21
N LYS A 11 -23.78 19.23 15.64
CA LYS A 11 -25.22 19.33 15.31
C LYS A 11 -25.65 18.67 13.99
N ALA A 12 -24.70 18.16 13.19
CA ALA A 12 -24.97 17.67 11.84
C ALA A 12 -24.42 16.26 11.58
N ARG A 13 -24.51 15.34 12.56
CA ARG A 13 -24.30 13.91 12.26
C ARG A 13 -25.61 13.33 11.69
N PRO A 14 -25.65 12.86 10.43
CA PRO A 14 -26.83 12.21 9.86
C PRO A 14 -27.17 10.91 10.62
N LYS A 15 -28.38 10.37 10.38
CA LYS A 15 -28.79 9.01 10.76
C LYS A 15 -27.63 8.04 10.50
N THR A 16 -27.28 7.20 11.48
CA THR A 16 -26.21 6.20 11.35
C THR A 16 -26.50 5.28 10.16
N VAL A 17 -25.80 5.50 9.04
CA VAL A 17 -26.08 4.82 7.76
C VAL A 17 -25.75 3.32 7.83
N SER A 18 -24.70 2.96 8.55
CA SER A 18 -24.29 1.56 8.79
C SER A 18 -23.61 1.44 10.15
N VAL A 19 -24.04 0.50 10.98
CA VAL A 19 -23.51 0.28 12.34
C VAL A 19 -22.48 -0.86 12.38
N GLU A 20 -22.31 -1.58 11.27
CA GLU A 20 -21.37 -2.71 11.18
C GLU A 20 -19.90 -2.25 11.28
N PRO A 21 -19.06 -2.94 12.07
CA PRO A 21 -17.65 -2.58 12.21
C PRO A 21 -16.88 -2.65 10.88
N GLY A 22 -16.48 -1.49 10.35
CA GLY A 22 -15.52 -1.43 9.25
C GLY A 22 -16.11 -1.79 7.88
N SER A 23 -17.44 -1.75 7.72
CA SER A 23 -18.12 -2.00 6.44
C SER A 23 -17.92 -0.87 5.43
N ASN A 24 -17.81 0.38 5.89
CA ASN A 24 -17.65 1.57 5.03
C ASN A 24 -16.20 1.77 4.57
N ARG A 25 -15.64 0.79 3.84
CA ARG A 25 -14.27 0.83 3.28
C ARG A 25 -14.19 1.47 1.90
N TYR A 26 -15.21 1.28 1.08
CA TYR A 26 -15.21 1.66 -0.33
C TYR A 26 -16.16 2.82 -0.62
N LEU A 27 -15.99 3.39 -1.82
CA LEU A 27 -16.94 4.36 -2.35
C LEU A 27 -18.22 3.65 -2.77
N ASP A 28 -19.31 4.40 -2.84
CA ASP A 28 -20.57 3.92 -3.41
C ASP A 28 -20.35 3.36 -4.83
N ALA A 29 -21.07 2.29 -5.16
CA ALA A 29 -20.87 1.49 -6.36
C ALA A 29 -21.00 2.33 -7.65
N ALA A 30 -21.98 3.25 -7.69
CA ALA A 30 -22.18 4.14 -8.84
C ALA A 30 -21.01 5.12 -9.03
N THR A 31 -20.46 5.64 -7.93
CA THR A 31 -19.30 6.54 -7.97
C THR A 31 -18.04 5.79 -8.40
N LEU A 32 -17.87 4.56 -7.89
CA LEU A 32 -16.74 3.70 -8.18
C LEU A 32 -16.73 3.25 -9.65
N ALA A 33 -17.88 2.90 -10.23
CA ALA A 33 -17.99 2.56 -11.65
C ALA A 33 -17.59 3.73 -12.56
N LYS A 34 -18.10 4.93 -12.29
CA LYS A 34 -17.71 6.15 -13.03
C LYS A 34 -16.22 6.46 -12.90
N ALA A 35 -15.67 6.31 -11.70
CA ALA A 35 -14.26 6.55 -11.46
C ALA A 35 -13.37 5.51 -12.17
N LYS A 36 -13.77 4.24 -12.22
CA LYS A 36 -13.09 3.19 -12.97
C LYS A 36 -13.02 3.50 -14.47
N ASP A 37 -14.10 3.97 -15.05
CA ASP A 37 -14.16 4.33 -16.47
C ASP A 37 -13.30 5.56 -16.80
N ILE A 38 -13.45 6.65 -16.04
CA ILE A 38 -12.75 7.91 -16.31
C ILE A 38 -11.25 7.81 -16.02
N PHE A 39 -10.88 7.20 -14.90
CA PHE A 39 -9.49 7.08 -14.45
C PHE A 39 -8.87 5.73 -14.82
N ALA A 40 -9.41 5.07 -15.85
CA ALA A 40 -8.84 3.86 -16.41
C ALA A 40 -7.39 4.10 -16.86
N VAL A 41 -6.53 3.15 -16.55
CA VAL A 41 -5.15 3.15 -17.03
C VAL A 41 -5.17 2.55 -18.45
N PRO A 42 -4.72 3.29 -19.48
CA PRO A 42 -4.60 2.72 -20.82
C PRO A 42 -3.52 1.66 -20.84
N ASP A 43 -3.63 0.69 -21.75
CA ASP A 43 -2.59 -0.30 -21.96
C ASP A 43 -1.30 0.39 -22.42
N PHE A 44 -0.18 0.01 -21.80
CA PHE A 44 1.12 0.56 -22.16
C PHE A 44 1.66 -0.21 -23.37
N PRO A 45 1.78 0.41 -24.55
CA PRO A 45 2.56 -0.18 -25.62
C PRO A 45 4.00 -0.22 -25.10
N ASN A 46 4.62 -1.40 -25.00
CA ASN A 46 5.99 -1.63 -24.49
C ASN A 46 7.09 -1.00 -25.38
N LYS A 47 6.93 0.29 -25.69
CA LYS A 47 7.76 1.13 -26.52
C LYS A 47 8.64 1.98 -25.61
N ARG A 48 9.79 2.41 -26.12
CA ARG A 48 10.68 3.32 -25.41
C ARG A 48 9.99 4.67 -25.18
N VAL A 49 9.84 5.06 -23.92
CA VAL A 49 9.30 6.36 -23.52
C VAL A 49 10.37 7.44 -23.71
N LEU A 50 10.02 8.52 -24.41
CA LEU A 50 10.87 9.69 -24.62
C LEU A 50 10.65 10.74 -23.52
N HIS A 51 9.38 11.06 -23.21
CA HIS A 51 9.03 12.05 -22.19
C HIS A 51 7.88 11.58 -21.30
N ASN A 52 7.95 11.96 -20.03
CA ASN A 52 6.91 11.76 -19.03
C ASN A 52 6.49 13.12 -18.47
N TRP A 53 5.30 13.60 -18.85
CA TRP A 53 4.77 14.87 -18.40
C TRP A 53 3.67 14.71 -17.36
N ARG A 54 3.55 15.72 -16.51
CA ARG A 54 2.49 15.84 -15.52
C ARG A 54 1.94 17.25 -15.50
N PHE A 55 0.65 17.39 -15.80
CA PHE A 55 -0.07 18.66 -15.80
C PHE A 55 -1.21 18.66 -14.79
N PHE A 56 -1.61 19.86 -14.36
CA PHE A 56 -2.86 20.09 -13.65
C PHE A 56 -3.81 20.79 -14.60
N VAL A 57 -4.94 20.17 -14.92
CA VAL A 57 -5.90 20.66 -15.92
C VAL A 57 -7.29 20.67 -15.31
N LYS A 58 -8.00 21.78 -15.46
CA LYS A 58 -9.38 21.90 -15.02
C LYS A 58 -10.28 21.00 -15.86
N ALA A 59 -11.13 20.21 -15.21
CA ALA A 59 -12.07 19.34 -15.90
C ALA A 59 -12.94 20.11 -16.90
N GLY A 60 -13.09 19.59 -18.11
CA GLY A 60 -13.88 20.18 -19.20
C GLY A 60 -13.35 21.49 -19.79
N LYS A 61 -12.19 21.99 -19.34
CA LYS A 61 -11.60 23.27 -19.74
C LYS A 61 -10.10 23.14 -20.09
N ALA A 62 -9.71 22.07 -20.79
CA ALA A 62 -8.38 21.99 -21.40
C ALA A 62 -8.23 23.04 -22.49
N ALA A 63 -7.24 23.92 -22.32
CA ALA A 63 -6.84 24.91 -23.31
C ALA A 63 -5.49 24.51 -23.90
N THR A 64 -5.28 24.80 -25.19
CA THR A 64 -3.98 24.67 -25.89
C THR A 64 -2.96 25.75 -25.49
N GLY A 65 -3.14 26.34 -24.31
CA GLY A 65 -2.32 27.43 -23.80
C GLY A 65 -0.89 27.02 -23.45
N PRO A 66 -0.10 27.97 -22.90
CA PRO A 66 1.37 27.86 -22.81
C PRO A 66 1.92 26.55 -22.24
N PRO A 67 1.48 26.00 -21.09
CA PRO A 67 2.17 24.86 -20.50
C PRO A 67 2.02 23.56 -21.30
N ILE A 68 0.86 23.33 -21.93
CA ILE A 68 0.60 22.11 -22.71
C ILE A 68 0.99 22.34 -24.16
N GLY A 69 0.58 23.48 -24.73
CA GLY A 69 0.90 23.84 -26.11
C GLY A 69 2.40 23.87 -26.38
N GLN A 70 3.20 24.52 -25.50
CA GLN A 70 4.65 24.62 -25.70
C GLN A 70 5.34 23.24 -25.68
N GLU A 71 4.96 22.37 -24.74
CA GLU A 71 5.56 21.03 -24.63
C GLU A 71 5.19 20.15 -25.84
N PHE A 72 3.93 20.18 -26.28
CA PHE A 72 3.50 19.47 -27.49
C PHE A 72 4.19 20.01 -28.76
N SER A 73 4.30 21.34 -28.90
CA SER A 73 4.96 21.97 -30.04
C SER A 73 6.45 21.65 -30.13
N LYS A 74 7.17 21.53 -29.01
CA LYS A 74 8.59 21.12 -28.98
C LYS A 74 8.84 19.76 -29.63
N ILE A 75 7.88 18.84 -29.53
CA ILE A 75 7.97 17.48 -30.11
C ILE A 75 7.38 17.43 -31.54
N GLY A 76 6.57 18.42 -31.90
CA GLY A 76 5.81 18.46 -33.15
C GLY A 76 4.49 17.70 -33.08
N LEU A 77 3.82 17.71 -31.92
CA LEU A 77 2.51 17.09 -31.70
C LEU A 77 1.36 18.11 -31.69
N LYS A 78 0.18 17.66 -32.11
CA LYS A 78 -1.03 18.49 -32.14
C LYS A 78 -1.71 18.53 -30.76
N ALA A 79 -1.58 19.65 -30.06
CA ALA A 79 -2.20 19.83 -28.74
C ALA A 79 -3.74 19.92 -28.77
N MET A 80 -4.33 20.31 -29.91
CA MET A 80 -5.79 20.45 -30.06
C MET A 80 -6.52 19.12 -29.92
N ASP A 81 -5.95 18.04 -30.48
CA ASP A 81 -6.56 16.70 -30.44
C ASP A 81 -6.63 16.20 -29.00
N PHE A 82 -5.55 16.37 -28.24
CA PHE A 82 -5.53 16.09 -26.81
C PHE A 82 -6.57 16.92 -26.03
N ALA A 83 -6.63 18.24 -26.25
CA ALA A 83 -7.55 19.11 -25.53
C ALA A 83 -9.01 18.72 -25.77
N LYS A 84 -9.37 18.36 -27.01
CA LYS A 84 -10.71 17.87 -27.37
C LYS A 84 -11.04 16.55 -26.67
N MET A 85 -10.18 15.54 -26.82
CA MET A 85 -10.37 14.23 -26.17
C MET A 85 -10.48 14.35 -24.64
N PHE A 86 -9.70 15.23 -24.03
CA PHE A 86 -9.77 15.48 -22.59
C PHE A 86 -11.09 16.13 -22.19
N ASN A 87 -11.55 17.15 -22.93
CA ASN A 87 -12.79 17.85 -22.63
C ASN A 87 -14.00 16.94 -22.80
N ASP A 88 -14.06 16.15 -23.88
CA ASP A 88 -15.16 15.22 -24.14
C ASP A 88 -15.28 14.17 -23.03
N ARG A 89 -14.15 13.67 -22.52
CA ARG A 89 -14.12 12.67 -21.42
C ARG A 89 -14.42 13.25 -20.04
N THR A 90 -14.10 14.53 -19.79
CA THR A 90 -14.19 15.11 -18.43
C THR A 90 -15.40 16.02 -18.21
N LYS A 91 -15.86 16.74 -19.24
CA LYS A 91 -16.97 17.70 -19.15
C LYS A 91 -18.29 17.10 -18.61
N PRO A 92 -18.74 15.88 -18.98
CA PRO A 92 -20.05 15.38 -18.54
C PRO A 92 -20.07 14.87 -17.09
N HIS A 93 -18.91 14.57 -16.49
CA HIS A 93 -18.83 13.82 -15.24
C HIS A 93 -18.35 14.63 -14.03
N PHE A 94 -17.65 15.75 -14.27
CA PHE A 94 -17.07 16.56 -13.20
C PHE A 94 -17.81 17.88 -13.01
N LYS A 95 -17.85 18.34 -11.75
CA LYS A 95 -18.28 19.69 -11.42
C LYS A 95 -17.25 20.70 -11.93
N ASP A 96 -17.70 21.93 -12.14
CA ASP A 96 -16.83 23.04 -12.49
C ASP A 96 -15.70 23.24 -11.46
N ASP A 97 -14.53 23.65 -11.96
CA ASP A 97 -13.38 24.09 -11.15
C ASP A 97 -12.70 22.99 -10.31
N ILE A 98 -12.69 21.75 -10.83
CA ILE A 98 -11.90 20.65 -10.29
C ILE A 98 -10.62 20.48 -11.11
N ASP A 99 -9.47 20.60 -10.45
CA ASP A 99 -8.16 20.37 -11.05
C ASP A 99 -7.83 18.87 -11.06
N LEU A 100 -7.77 18.27 -12.24
CA LEU A 100 -7.36 16.89 -12.45
C LEU A 100 -5.86 16.81 -12.76
N ILE A 101 -5.23 15.71 -12.36
CA ILE A 101 -3.85 15.44 -12.72
C ILE A 101 -3.87 14.68 -14.04
N VAL A 102 -3.20 15.21 -15.06
CA VAL A 102 -3.06 14.52 -16.34
C VAL A 102 -1.60 14.11 -16.52
N ARG A 103 -1.38 12.81 -16.71
CA ARG A 103 -0.06 12.28 -17.04
C ARG A 103 -0.03 11.88 -18.49
N ILE A 104 0.93 12.42 -19.22
CA ILE A 104 1.10 12.18 -20.66
C ILE A 104 2.45 11.51 -20.84
N GLN A 105 2.44 10.34 -21.46
CA GLN A 105 3.65 9.62 -21.84
C GLN A 105 3.80 9.72 -23.35
N VAL A 106 4.94 10.22 -23.79
CA VAL A 106 5.29 10.35 -25.21
C VAL A 106 6.35 9.32 -25.53
N TYR A 107 6.13 8.53 -26.57
CA TYR A 107 7.03 7.47 -27.02
C TYR A 107 7.96 7.95 -28.14
N PHE A 108 8.96 7.14 -28.48
CA PHE A 108 9.95 7.47 -29.52
C PHE A 108 9.35 7.69 -30.91
N ASP A 109 8.23 7.04 -31.23
CA ASP A 109 7.50 7.15 -32.49
C ASP A 109 6.58 8.39 -32.55
N LYS A 110 6.69 9.29 -31.56
CA LYS A 110 5.83 10.44 -31.37
C LYS A 110 4.34 10.07 -31.15
N SER A 111 4.02 8.82 -30.84
CA SER A 111 2.72 8.50 -30.27
C SER A 111 2.68 8.93 -28.81
N TYR A 112 1.48 9.24 -28.30
CA TYR A 112 1.30 9.56 -26.88
C TYR A 112 0.10 8.84 -26.29
N THR A 113 0.22 8.47 -25.03
CA THR A 113 -0.90 7.98 -24.20
C THR A 113 -1.06 8.91 -23.01
N TYR A 114 -2.29 9.23 -22.64
CA TYR A 114 -2.57 10.01 -21.44
C TYR A 114 -3.45 9.24 -20.48
N ARG A 115 -3.24 9.48 -19.19
CA ARG A 115 -4.13 9.00 -18.12
C ARG A 115 -4.54 10.16 -17.23
N ILE A 116 -5.79 10.11 -16.80
CA ILE A 116 -6.37 11.09 -15.89
C ILE A 116 -6.31 10.49 -14.48
N GLU A 117 -5.84 11.27 -13.53
CA GLU A 117 -5.80 10.94 -12.11
C GLU A 117 -6.67 11.94 -11.33
N PRO A 118 -7.25 11.50 -10.20
CA PRO A 118 -8.01 12.41 -9.34
C PRO A 118 -7.13 13.55 -8.81
N PRO A 119 -7.74 14.63 -8.28
CA PRO A 119 -7.02 15.78 -7.73
C PRO A 119 -5.93 15.39 -6.70
N PRO A 120 -4.90 16.23 -6.52
CA PRO A 120 -3.89 15.98 -5.50
C PRO A 120 -4.53 16.00 -4.10
N THR A 121 -3.93 15.28 -3.15
CA THR A 121 -4.46 15.23 -1.77
C THR A 121 -4.56 16.61 -1.13
N ALA A 122 -3.63 17.50 -1.47
CA ALA A 122 -3.65 18.89 -1.00
C ALA A 122 -4.94 19.61 -1.42
N TRP A 123 -5.44 19.37 -2.63
CA TRP A 123 -6.70 19.96 -3.10
C TRP A 123 -7.88 19.45 -2.27
N PHE A 124 -7.93 18.15 -2.00
CA PHE A 124 -8.96 17.55 -1.13
C PHE A 124 -8.91 18.08 0.30
N LEU A 125 -7.72 18.22 0.87
CA LEU A 125 -7.53 18.76 2.21
C LEU A 125 -7.97 20.22 2.29
N LEU A 126 -7.59 21.06 1.32
CA LEU A 126 -8.01 22.47 1.24
C LEU A 126 -9.53 22.60 1.13
N ARG A 127 -10.18 21.75 0.34
CA ARG A 127 -11.65 21.72 0.22
C ARG A 127 -12.31 21.26 1.53
N ALA A 128 -11.77 20.25 2.21
CA ALA A 128 -12.29 19.74 3.47
C ALA A 128 -12.23 20.79 4.59
N ILE A 129 -11.13 21.54 4.69
CA ILE A 129 -10.96 22.62 5.69
C ILE A 129 -11.50 23.98 5.23
N ARG A 130 -12.01 24.07 3.98
CA ARG A 130 -12.52 25.30 3.34
C ARG A 130 -11.52 26.46 3.35
N LYS A 131 -10.25 26.18 3.03
CA LYS A 131 -9.17 27.18 2.94
C LYS A 131 -8.57 27.29 1.53
N LYS A 132 -7.95 28.43 1.21
CA LYS A 132 -7.23 28.63 -0.05
C LYS A 132 -5.76 28.23 0.08
N ARG A 133 -5.06 28.05 -1.05
CA ARG A 133 -3.69 27.52 -1.12
C ARG A 133 -2.65 28.32 -0.30
N GLY A 134 -2.83 29.64 -0.13
CA GLY A 134 -1.93 30.49 0.68
C GLY A 134 -2.24 30.47 2.19
N ASP A 135 -3.43 30.01 2.57
CA ASP A 135 -3.88 30.03 3.96
C ASP A 135 -3.29 28.86 4.76
N THR A 136 -2.68 27.88 4.08
CA THR A 136 -1.99 26.74 4.68
C THR A 136 -0.49 26.81 4.45
N GLY A 137 0.28 26.31 5.40
CA GLY A 137 1.74 26.22 5.31
C GLY A 137 2.29 25.40 6.48
N PRO A 138 3.56 24.97 6.43
CA PRO A 138 4.17 24.24 7.52
C PRO A 138 4.04 25.00 8.84
N VAL A 139 3.79 24.31 9.95
CA VAL A 139 3.61 24.94 11.27
C VAL A 139 4.81 25.82 11.64
N GLY A 140 6.03 25.35 11.36
CA GLY A 140 7.25 26.13 11.61
C GLY A 140 7.31 27.46 10.83
N MET A 141 6.66 27.56 9.67
CA MET A 141 6.62 28.79 8.88
C MET A 141 5.51 29.74 9.36
N LYS A 142 4.38 29.22 9.83
CA LYS A 142 3.24 30.06 10.28
C LYS A 142 3.21 30.35 11.78
N GLY A 143 3.92 29.57 12.60
CA GLY A 143 3.89 29.66 14.06
C GLY A 143 2.60 29.16 14.73
N HIS A 144 1.61 28.70 13.97
CA HIS A 144 0.33 28.19 14.49
C HIS A 144 -0.29 27.15 13.55
N TYR A 145 -1.19 26.31 14.09
CA TYR A 145 -1.96 25.36 13.29
C TYR A 145 -2.99 26.08 12.42
N CYS A 146 -3.05 25.72 11.14
CA CYS A 146 -3.88 26.39 10.14
C CYS A 146 -5.37 26.06 10.29
N ALA A 147 -5.68 24.81 10.63
CA ALA A 147 -7.04 24.29 10.78
C ALA A 147 -7.02 22.99 11.60
N LEU A 148 -8.21 22.54 11.99
CA LEU A 148 -8.44 21.27 12.67
C LEU A 148 -9.22 20.34 11.74
N ILE A 149 -8.77 19.08 11.62
CA ILE A 149 -9.45 18.05 10.80
C ILE A 149 -9.60 16.75 11.61
N THR A 150 -10.68 16.01 11.38
CA THR A 150 -10.87 14.68 11.98
C THR A 150 -10.23 13.58 11.13
N LEU A 151 -9.86 12.47 11.76
CA LEU A 151 -9.42 11.26 11.04
C LEU A 151 -10.50 10.75 10.08
N GLU A 152 -11.78 10.84 10.45
CA GLU A 152 -12.92 10.46 9.59
C GLU A 152 -12.87 11.14 8.21
N MET A 153 -12.62 12.46 8.18
CA MET A 153 -12.45 13.19 6.91
C MET A 153 -11.24 12.70 6.13
N CYS A 154 -10.15 12.31 6.82
CA CYS A 154 -8.98 11.73 6.16
C CYS A 154 -9.27 10.36 5.56
N TYR A 155 -10.12 9.54 6.19
CA TYR A 155 -10.61 8.27 5.63
C TYR A 155 -11.40 8.50 4.34
N GLU A 156 -12.34 9.45 4.31
CA GLU A 156 -13.10 9.78 3.09
C GLU A 156 -12.20 10.27 1.94
N ILE A 157 -11.19 11.09 2.25
CA ILE A 157 -10.20 11.53 1.26
C ILE A 157 -9.37 10.33 0.75
N ALA A 158 -9.00 9.40 1.62
CA ALA A 158 -8.24 8.20 1.26
C ALA A 158 -9.03 7.20 0.40
N LYS A 159 -10.36 7.15 0.54
CA LYS A 159 -11.24 6.36 -0.34
C LYS A 159 -11.20 6.86 -1.79
N MET A 160 -11.23 8.18 -1.97
CA MET A 160 -11.13 8.82 -3.29
C MET A 160 -9.73 8.69 -3.91
N LYS A 161 -8.69 8.61 -3.07
CA LYS A 161 -7.30 8.58 -3.53
C LYS A 161 -6.74 7.16 -3.53
N GLN A 162 -6.98 6.46 -4.63
CA GLN A 162 -6.55 5.08 -4.84
C GLN A 162 -5.26 5.03 -5.67
N ILE A 163 -4.51 3.93 -5.59
CA ILE A 163 -3.34 3.71 -6.45
C ILE A 163 -3.79 3.26 -7.85
N SER A 164 -4.72 2.31 -7.90
CA SER A 164 -5.35 1.84 -9.14
C SER A 164 -6.85 1.70 -8.92
N TRP A 165 -7.64 2.19 -9.87
CA TRP A 165 -9.10 2.07 -9.83
C TRP A 165 -9.60 0.68 -10.19
N GLY A 166 -8.78 -0.16 -10.86
CA GLY A 166 -9.13 -1.55 -11.15
C GLY A 166 -9.19 -2.41 -9.89
N LYS A 167 -8.24 -2.21 -8.97
CA LYS A 167 -8.12 -2.91 -7.68
C LYS A 167 -8.16 -1.90 -6.53
N VAL A 168 -9.36 -1.41 -6.24
CA VAL A 168 -9.66 -0.37 -5.24
C VAL A 168 -9.23 -0.74 -3.81
N GLU A 169 -9.23 -2.04 -3.53
CA GLU A 169 -8.90 -2.59 -2.23
C GLU A 169 -7.43 -2.36 -1.87
N TYR A 170 -6.56 -2.35 -2.88
CA TYR A 170 -5.12 -2.26 -2.74
C TYR A 170 -4.62 -0.84 -3.05
N PRO A 171 -3.82 -0.23 -2.15
CA PRO A 171 -3.37 -0.69 -0.85
C PRO A 171 -4.47 -0.51 0.23
N PRO A 172 -4.34 -1.18 1.39
CA PRO A 172 -5.33 -1.08 2.47
C PRO A 172 -5.56 0.37 2.90
N ILE A 173 -6.81 0.69 3.23
CA ILE A 173 -7.24 2.07 3.55
C ILE A 173 -6.47 2.65 4.73
N GLU A 174 -6.15 1.83 5.72
CA GLU A 174 -5.36 2.17 6.91
C GLU A 174 -3.98 2.69 6.52
N THR A 175 -3.36 2.12 5.48
CA THR A 175 -2.06 2.58 4.95
C THR A 175 -2.20 3.87 4.16
N ARG A 176 -3.28 4.03 3.38
CA ARG A 176 -3.56 5.26 2.62
C ARG A 176 -3.78 6.45 3.55
N VAL A 177 -4.55 6.26 4.62
CA VAL A 177 -4.88 7.31 5.58
C VAL A 177 -3.63 7.85 6.25
N ARG A 178 -2.66 7.01 6.61
CA ARG A 178 -1.36 7.47 7.15
C ARG A 178 -0.66 8.46 6.22
N ARG A 179 -0.72 8.24 4.90
CA ARG A 179 -0.14 9.16 3.90
C ARG A 179 -0.91 10.48 3.84
N VAL A 180 -2.24 10.44 3.90
CA VAL A 180 -3.10 11.63 3.91
C VAL A 180 -2.87 12.46 5.18
N VAL A 181 -2.86 11.82 6.35
CA VAL A 181 -2.57 12.43 7.65
C VAL A 181 -1.17 13.06 7.66
N GLY A 182 -0.16 12.34 7.16
CA GLY A 182 1.19 12.89 7.04
C GLY A 182 1.26 14.12 6.13
N GLN A 183 0.47 14.15 5.06
CA GLN A 183 0.36 15.33 4.20
C GLN A 183 -0.39 16.49 4.87
N ALA A 184 -1.47 16.21 5.60
CA ALA A 184 -2.20 17.22 6.38
C ALA A 184 -1.29 17.88 7.42
N ARG A 185 -0.48 17.08 8.14
CA ARG A 185 0.51 17.56 9.10
C ARG A 185 1.56 18.46 8.43
N ARG A 186 2.08 18.08 7.25
CA ARG A 186 3.01 18.93 6.46
C ARG A 186 2.38 20.25 6.02
N MET A 187 1.07 20.30 5.83
CA MET A 187 0.33 21.52 5.50
C MET A 187 -0.03 22.37 6.73
N GLY A 188 0.41 21.96 7.93
CA GLY A 188 0.11 22.64 9.19
C GLY A 188 -1.32 22.47 9.68
N VAL A 189 -2.01 21.40 9.25
CA VAL A 189 -3.35 21.05 9.73
C VAL A 189 -3.21 20.09 10.92
N CYS A 190 -3.88 20.42 12.03
CA CYS A 190 -3.91 19.61 13.25
C CYS A 190 -4.95 18.49 13.10
N VAL A 191 -4.58 17.25 13.42
CA VAL A 191 -5.46 16.08 13.28
C VAL A 191 -5.95 15.60 14.64
N ILE A 192 -7.28 15.62 14.83
CA ILE A 192 -7.92 15.15 16.06
C ILE A 192 -7.74 13.63 16.20
N GLY A 193 -7.30 13.17 17.37
CA GLY A 193 -7.05 11.77 17.69
C GLY A 193 -5.60 11.33 17.52
N VAL A 194 -4.75 12.16 16.91
CA VAL A 194 -3.30 11.92 16.80
C VAL A 194 -2.53 13.04 17.46
N ASP A 195 -2.71 14.28 16.99
CA ASP A 195 -2.02 15.45 17.54
C ASP A 195 -2.71 15.97 18.81
N THR A 196 -4.01 15.69 18.96
CA THR A 196 -4.84 16.04 20.12
C THR A 196 -5.68 14.86 20.58
N HIS A 197 -6.29 14.99 21.76
CA HIS A 197 -7.30 14.05 22.25
C HIS A 197 -8.48 13.90 21.26
N SER A 198 -9.20 12.77 21.35
CA SER A 198 -10.39 12.52 20.55
C SER A 198 -11.51 13.51 20.88
N SER A 199 -12.39 13.79 19.93
CA SER A 199 -13.55 14.64 20.15
C SER A 199 -14.47 14.02 21.22
N PRO A 200 -14.98 14.81 22.19
CA PRO A 200 -15.89 14.29 23.20
C PRO A 200 -17.23 13.87 22.56
N VAL A 201 -17.73 12.71 23.00
CA VAL A 201 -19.05 12.18 22.62
C VAL A 201 -20.07 12.56 23.70
N LYS A 202 -21.24 13.07 23.31
CA LYS A 202 -22.22 13.65 24.25
C LYS A 202 -22.89 12.59 25.14
N ASP A 203 -23.16 11.41 24.61
CA ASP A 203 -24.04 10.41 25.22
C ASP A 203 -23.29 9.25 25.90
N GLN A 204 -21.96 9.33 26.02
CA GLN A 204 -21.13 8.26 26.57
C GLN A 204 -20.08 8.82 27.52
N THR A 205 -19.78 8.06 28.58
CA THR A 205 -18.67 8.40 29.48
C THR A 205 -17.31 8.12 28.80
N PRO A 206 -16.22 8.81 29.21
CA PRO A 206 -14.89 8.56 28.64
C PRO A 206 -14.42 7.10 28.78
N ARG A 207 -14.74 6.45 29.90
CA ARG A 207 -14.37 5.06 30.17
C ARG A 207 -15.10 4.06 29.26
N GLU A 208 -16.39 4.29 29.03
CA GLU A 208 -17.18 3.49 28.08
C GLU A 208 -16.65 3.67 26.66
N TYR A 209 -16.30 4.90 26.28
CA TYR A 209 -15.71 5.20 24.97
C TYR A 209 -14.36 4.50 24.77
N GLU A 210 -13.48 4.48 25.77
CA GLU A 210 -12.20 3.77 25.71
C GLU A 210 -12.39 2.25 25.57
N LYS A 211 -13.31 1.67 26.33
CA LYS A 211 -13.65 0.25 26.23
C LYS A 211 -14.20 -0.10 24.84
N ALA A 212 -15.10 0.72 24.30
CA ALA A 212 -15.62 0.56 22.95
C ALA A 212 -14.50 0.66 21.91
N CYS A 213 -13.61 1.65 22.03
CA CYS A 213 -12.46 1.82 21.14
C CYS A 213 -11.52 0.61 21.14
N ALA A 214 -11.27 0.01 22.31
CA ALA A 214 -10.45 -1.20 22.42
C ALA A 214 -11.10 -2.39 21.70
N ALA A 215 -12.40 -2.60 21.89
CA ALA A 215 -13.15 -3.67 21.22
C ALA A 215 -13.16 -3.48 19.69
N TYR A 216 -13.49 -2.28 19.20
CA TYR A 216 -13.45 -2.00 17.76
C TYR A 216 -12.05 -2.11 17.17
N ARG A 217 -11.01 -1.70 17.91
CA ARG A 217 -9.62 -1.84 17.46
C ARG A 217 -9.24 -3.31 17.26
N ALA A 218 -9.62 -4.20 18.17
CA ALA A 218 -9.35 -5.62 18.04
C ALA A 218 -10.01 -6.20 16.76
N VAL A 219 -11.31 -5.93 16.57
CA VAL A 219 -12.05 -6.37 15.37
C VAL A 219 -11.42 -5.82 14.08
N HIS A 220 -11.00 -4.55 14.06
CA HIS A 220 -10.35 -3.98 12.88
C HIS A 220 -8.96 -4.56 12.61
N MET A 221 -8.21 -4.94 13.65
CA MET A 221 -6.91 -5.61 13.46
C MET A 221 -7.08 -7.00 12.87
N GLU A 222 -8.10 -7.75 13.29
CA GLU A 222 -8.46 -9.04 12.70
C GLU A 222 -8.84 -8.89 11.22
N GLN A 223 -9.72 -7.95 10.90
CA GLN A 223 -10.11 -7.65 9.51
C GLN A 223 -8.91 -7.24 8.65
N TYR A 224 -8.01 -6.42 9.20
CA TYR A 224 -6.80 -5.98 8.51
C TYR A 224 -5.82 -7.14 8.28
N ALA A 225 -5.65 -8.02 9.27
CA ALA A 225 -4.81 -9.21 9.16
C ALA A 225 -5.35 -10.17 8.09
N ALA A 226 -6.66 -10.41 8.07
CA ALA A 226 -7.32 -11.22 7.04
C ALA A 226 -7.15 -10.61 5.64
N PHE A 227 -7.32 -9.29 5.50
CA PHE A 227 -7.09 -8.60 4.24
C PHE A 227 -5.63 -8.73 3.76
N LYS A 228 -4.67 -8.62 4.69
CA LYS A 228 -3.24 -8.81 4.39
C LYS A 228 -2.89 -10.23 3.98
N GLN A 229 -3.59 -11.22 4.53
CA GLN A 229 -3.45 -12.60 4.10
C GLN A 229 -3.93 -12.79 2.66
N GLN A 230 -5.11 -12.25 2.31
CA GLN A 230 -5.64 -12.27 0.93
C GLN A 230 -4.72 -11.52 -0.05
N GLU A 231 -4.11 -10.41 0.38
CA GLU A 231 -3.10 -9.67 -0.40
C GLU A 231 -1.92 -10.55 -0.77
N LEU A 232 -1.39 -11.28 0.22
CA LEU A 232 -0.25 -12.17 0.05
C LEU A 232 -0.60 -13.39 -0.81
N GLU A 233 -1.84 -13.88 -0.69
CA GLU A 233 -2.32 -14.98 -1.52
C GLU A 233 -2.35 -14.60 -3.00
N ALA A 234 -2.77 -13.37 -3.32
CA ALA A 234 -2.77 -12.82 -4.68
C ALA A 234 -1.39 -12.34 -5.18
N ALA A 235 -0.41 -12.22 -4.28
CA ALA A 235 0.95 -11.79 -4.60
C ALA A 235 1.74 -12.90 -5.31
N PRO A 236 2.80 -12.56 -6.07
CA PRO A 236 3.68 -13.55 -6.67
C PRO A 236 4.35 -14.43 -5.62
N LEU A 237 4.61 -15.69 -5.97
CA LEU A 237 5.09 -16.73 -5.05
C LEU A 237 6.36 -16.35 -4.28
N TYR A 238 7.24 -15.53 -4.87
CA TYR A 238 8.51 -15.15 -4.24
C TYR A 238 8.34 -14.33 -2.96
N GLU A 239 7.19 -13.68 -2.73
CA GLU A 239 6.93 -12.95 -1.47
C GLU A 239 6.71 -13.89 -0.28
N ARG A 240 6.32 -15.15 -0.53
CA ARG A 240 6.14 -16.19 0.50
C ARG A 240 7.44 -16.90 0.84
N LEU A 241 8.48 -16.74 0.02
CA LEU A 241 9.77 -17.38 0.23
C LEU A 241 10.49 -16.79 1.46
N HIS A 242 11.37 -17.61 2.04
CA HIS A 242 12.12 -17.25 3.23
C HIS A 242 13.03 -16.04 2.97
N ARG A 243 12.78 -14.95 3.70
CA ARG A 243 13.61 -13.75 3.74
C ARG A 243 14.09 -13.55 5.16
N VAL A 244 15.38 -13.76 5.36
CA VAL A 244 16.03 -13.65 6.68
C VAL A 244 15.85 -12.23 7.22
N ASN A 245 15.40 -12.15 8.47
CA ASN A 245 15.41 -10.90 9.22
C ASN A 245 16.82 -10.62 9.74
N PHE A 246 17.48 -9.59 9.20
CA PHE A 246 18.83 -9.21 9.62
C PHE A 246 18.86 -8.30 10.87
N ALA A 247 17.71 -7.84 11.37
CA ALA A 247 17.65 -6.96 12.54
C ALA A 247 18.25 -7.53 13.84
N PRO A 248 18.23 -8.86 14.10
CA PRO A 248 18.86 -9.44 15.29
C PRO A 248 20.39 -9.45 15.25
N LEU A 249 21.01 -9.28 14.07
CA LEU A 249 22.47 -9.30 13.94
C LEU A 249 23.08 -7.96 14.35
N SER A 250 24.29 -8.03 14.91
CA SER A 250 25.11 -6.84 15.16
C SER A 250 25.68 -6.27 13.85
N THR A 251 26.06 -4.99 13.86
CA THR A 251 26.66 -4.33 12.69
C THR A 251 27.97 -5.00 12.24
N ALA A 252 28.80 -5.46 13.18
CA ALA A 252 30.05 -6.17 12.87
C ALA A 252 29.78 -7.51 12.14
N GLN A 253 28.77 -8.27 12.57
CA GLN A 253 28.37 -9.51 11.89
C GLN A 253 27.81 -9.23 10.49
N LEU A 254 27.09 -8.12 10.30
CA LEU A 254 26.60 -7.71 8.99
C LEU A 254 27.76 -7.39 8.04
N GLU A 255 28.79 -6.68 8.51
CA GLU A 255 29.99 -6.38 7.72
C GLU A 255 30.77 -7.65 7.37
N GLU A 256 30.97 -8.56 8.34
CA GLU A 256 31.63 -9.85 8.09
C GLU A 256 30.84 -10.69 7.06
N GLY A 257 29.51 -10.75 7.18
CA GLY A 257 28.67 -11.50 6.24
C GLY A 257 28.61 -10.89 4.83
N LEU A 258 28.77 -9.57 4.72
CA LEU A 258 28.91 -8.90 3.42
C LEU A 258 30.26 -9.22 2.77
N ALA A 259 31.31 -9.44 3.57
CA ALA A 259 32.61 -9.88 3.08
C ALA A 259 32.62 -11.37 2.67
N ASP A 260 31.97 -12.25 3.44
CA ASP A 260 31.84 -13.68 3.13
C ASP A 260 30.37 -14.11 2.90
N ALA A 261 30.03 -14.30 1.62
CA ALA A 261 28.70 -14.75 1.19
C ALA A 261 28.28 -16.11 1.79
N ARG A 262 29.23 -16.96 2.22
CA ARG A 262 28.91 -18.27 2.80
C ARG A 262 28.22 -18.14 4.15
N LEU A 263 28.50 -17.10 4.92
CA LEU A 263 27.88 -16.87 6.23
C LEU A 263 26.39 -16.56 6.09
N PHE A 264 26.02 -15.66 5.18
CA PHE A 264 24.60 -15.38 4.94
C PHE A 264 23.84 -16.55 4.34
N ASN A 265 24.47 -17.35 3.46
CA ASN A 265 23.85 -18.57 2.95
C ASN A 265 23.66 -19.61 4.06
N ALA A 266 24.65 -19.81 4.92
CA ALA A 266 24.55 -20.68 6.08
C ALA A 266 23.43 -20.22 7.03
N LEU A 267 23.33 -18.91 7.30
CA LEU A 267 22.25 -18.33 8.10
C LEU A 267 20.88 -18.57 7.48
N TRP A 268 20.76 -18.38 6.17
CA TRP A 268 19.53 -18.64 5.43
C TRP A 268 19.10 -20.11 5.53
N ARG A 269 20.04 -21.06 5.33
CA ARG A 269 19.76 -22.50 5.47
C ARG A 269 19.41 -22.90 6.91
N ALA A 270 20.13 -22.36 7.88
CA ALA A 270 19.92 -22.65 9.29
C ALA A 270 18.54 -22.19 9.78
N SER A 271 18.10 -20.99 9.35
CA SER A 271 16.83 -20.36 9.76
C SER A 271 15.63 -20.71 8.89
N HIS A 272 15.81 -21.45 7.79
CA HIS A 272 14.73 -21.77 6.87
C HIS A 272 13.60 -22.59 7.55
N PRO A 273 12.31 -22.31 7.28
CA PRO A 273 11.20 -23.15 7.71
C PRO A 273 11.41 -24.63 7.34
N LYS A 274 10.81 -25.56 8.10
CA LYS A 274 10.89 -27.01 7.84
C LYS A 274 10.02 -27.41 6.64
N SER A 275 10.36 -26.90 5.46
CA SER A 275 9.72 -27.32 4.21
C SER A 275 10.20 -28.72 3.82
N PRO A 276 9.43 -29.49 3.02
CA PRO A 276 9.84 -30.81 2.56
C PRO A 276 11.24 -30.86 1.93
N TYR A 277 11.65 -29.78 1.25
CA TYR A 277 12.96 -29.67 0.59
C TYR A 277 14.08 -29.16 1.50
N ALA A 278 13.76 -28.48 2.61
CA ALA A 278 14.72 -27.89 3.54
C ALA A 278 14.66 -28.51 4.94
N ARG A 279 14.08 -29.72 5.08
CA ARG A 279 13.97 -30.43 6.37
C ARG A 279 15.22 -31.20 6.80
N SER A 280 16.23 -31.34 5.93
CA SER A 280 17.48 -32.06 6.24
C SER A 280 18.11 -31.57 7.54
N LEU A 281 18.09 -32.43 8.58
CA LEU A 281 18.65 -32.12 9.90
C LEU A 281 20.16 -31.93 9.81
N ARG A 282 20.85 -32.79 9.05
CA ARG A 282 22.30 -32.77 8.86
C ARG A 282 22.80 -31.43 8.31
N ASP A 283 22.19 -30.95 7.22
CA ASP A 283 22.63 -29.72 6.55
C ASP A 283 22.34 -28.49 7.42
N ARG A 284 21.21 -28.48 8.13
CA ARG A 284 20.84 -27.40 9.05
C ARG A 284 21.78 -27.34 10.25
N GLU A 285 22.08 -28.49 10.86
CA GLU A 285 23.02 -28.56 11.97
C GLU A 285 24.44 -28.16 11.54
N MET A 286 24.89 -28.59 10.37
CA MET A 286 26.19 -28.19 9.83
C MET A 286 26.27 -26.68 9.61
N ALA A 287 25.22 -26.07 9.05
CA ALA A 287 25.14 -24.62 8.86
C ALA A 287 25.14 -23.86 10.20
N ARG A 288 24.41 -24.36 11.21
CA ARG A 288 24.44 -23.81 12.57
C ARG A 288 25.84 -23.89 13.19
N ARG A 289 26.48 -25.06 13.14
CA ARG A 289 27.85 -25.23 13.67
C ARG A 289 28.83 -24.28 12.98
N TYR A 290 28.72 -24.11 11.66
CA TYR A 290 29.53 -23.14 10.91
C TYR A 290 29.37 -21.72 11.44
N LEU A 291 28.14 -21.26 11.67
CA LEU A 291 27.86 -19.94 12.25
C LEU A 291 28.37 -19.82 13.69
N ASN A 292 28.25 -20.88 14.50
CA ASN A 292 28.78 -20.91 15.87
C ASN A 292 30.30 -20.78 15.91
N THR A 293 31.03 -21.33 14.92
CA THR A 293 32.50 -21.19 14.86
C THR A 293 32.94 -19.72 14.75
N ARG A 294 32.08 -18.86 14.20
CA ARG A 294 32.29 -17.42 14.07
C ARG A 294 31.64 -16.62 15.22
N GLY A 295 31.03 -17.30 16.19
CA GLY A 295 30.34 -16.66 17.31
C GLY A 295 29.08 -15.89 16.91
N TRP A 296 28.44 -16.24 15.78
CA TRP A 296 27.24 -15.53 15.32
C TRP A 296 25.99 -15.84 16.14
N LEU A 297 25.89 -17.07 16.65
CA LEU A 297 24.73 -17.55 17.37
C LEU A 297 25.20 -17.95 18.77
N ALA A 298 24.66 -17.31 19.80
CA ALA A 298 24.92 -17.63 21.21
C ALA A 298 24.19 -18.92 21.62
N ASP A 299 24.52 -20.03 20.94
CA ASP A 299 23.96 -21.36 21.14
C ASP A 299 22.43 -21.50 20.97
N MET A 300 21.78 -20.53 20.30
CA MET A 300 20.36 -20.57 19.95
C MET A 300 19.92 -21.94 19.42
N SER A 301 18.75 -22.41 19.87
CA SER A 301 18.17 -23.65 19.35
C SER A 301 17.72 -23.47 17.88
N PRO A 302 17.65 -24.53 17.06
CA PRO A 302 17.17 -24.42 15.68
C PRO A 302 15.74 -23.83 15.58
N ASP A 303 14.94 -24.00 16.63
CA ASP A 303 13.54 -23.57 16.70
C ASP A 303 13.45 -22.08 17.05
N GLU A 304 14.29 -21.63 17.97
CA GLU A 304 14.48 -20.20 18.25
C GLU A 304 15.00 -19.46 17.04
N MET A 305 16.01 -20.01 16.34
CA MET A 305 16.56 -19.39 15.13
C MET A 305 15.48 -19.17 14.06
N ARG A 306 14.59 -20.13 13.87
CA ARG A 306 13.48 -20.01 12.91
C ARG A 306 12.57 -18.83 13.26
N THR A 307 12.24 -18.67 14.54
CA THR A 307 11.37 -17.61 15.03
C THR A 307 12.03 -16.22 14.94
N VAL A 308 13.32 -16.12 15.32
CA VAL A 308 14.07 -14.85 15.40
C VAL A 308 14.38 -14.29 14.00
N PHE A 309 14.82 -15.16 13.10
CA PHE A 309 15.24 -14.80 11.74
C PHE A 309 14.11 -14.88 10.71
N HIS A 310 12.87 -15.13 11.15
CA HIS A 310 11.70 -15.19 10.26
C HIS A 310 11.41 -13.84 9.59
N ASN A 311 10.76 -13.86 8.42
CA ASN A 311 10.34 -12.65 7.74
C ASN A 311 9.27 -11.89 8.54
N TYR A 312 9.67 -10.80 9.19
CA TYR A 312 8.80 -9.97 10.02
C TYR A 312 7.71 -9.21 9.24
N ARG A 313 7.78 -9.18 7.91
CA ARG A 313 6.78 -8.51 7.05
C ARG A 313 5.63 -9.43 6.63
N LEU A 314 5.75 -10.74 6.84
CA LEU A 314 4.66 -11.68 6.55
C LEU A 314 3.48 -11.43 7.49
N PRO A 315 2.23 -11.58 7.01
CA PRO A 315 1.05 -11.61 7.87
C PRO A 315 1.15 -12.75 8.90
N GLU A 316 0.49 -12.58 10.04
CA GLU A 316 0.56 -13.58 11.13
C GLU A 316 0.03 -14.95 10.73
N GLY A 317 -0.98 -15.03 9.85
CA GLY A 317 -1.54 -16.29 9.37
C GLY A 317 -0.50 -17.13 8.63
N GLU A 318 0.14 -16.55 7.60
CA GLU A 318 1.20 -17.23 6.86
C GLU A 318 2.42 -17.53 7.72
N ARG A 319 2.82 -16.59 8.60
CA ARG A 319 3.93 -16.81 9.53
C ARG A 319 3.67 -18.02 10.43
N ARG A 320 2.48 -18.10 11.04
CA ARG A 320 2.08 -19.25 11.87
C ARG A 320 2.02 -20.54 11.06
N ARG A 321 1.53 -20.50 9.81
CA ARG A 321 1.56 -21.65 8.89
C ARG A 321 3.01 -22.14 8.69
N GLN A 322 3.94 -21.23 8.41
CA GLN A 322 5.35 -21.60 8.17
C GLN A 322 6.07 -22.09 9.43
N GLU A 323 5.74 -21.54 10.59
CA GLU A 323 6.26 -21.99 11.89
C GLU A 323 5.68 -23.36 12.29
N ALA A 324 4.40 -23.60 12.00
CA ALA A 324 3.68 -24.85 12.28
C ALA A 324 4.01 -26.01 11.33
N LEU A 325 4.82 -25.76 10.29
CA LEU A 325 5.40 -26.84 9.48
C LEU A 325 6.29 -27.71 10.40
N SER A 326 5.71 -28.79 10.90
CA SER A 326 6.37 -29.84 11.67
C SER A 326 6.91 -30.92 10.75
N GLU A 327 7.72 -31.83 11.30
CA GLU A 327 8.33 -32.93 10.54
C GLU A 327 7.29 -33.91 9.96
N ASP A 328 6.10 -33.96 10.56
CA ASP A 328 5.03 -34.93 10.26
C ASP A 328 3.94 -34.40 9.31
N ALA A 329 4.00 -33.13 8.90
CA ALA A 329 3.03 -32.56 7.98
C ALA A 329 3.41 -32.86 6.52
N ASP A 330 3.24 -34.12 6.09
CA ASP A 330 3.46 -34.59 4.71
C ASP A 330 2.44 -34.03 3.68
N GLY A 331 1.66 -33.00 4.02
CA GLY A 331 0.51 -32.56 3.22
C GLY A 331 0.63 -31.12 2.71
N GLY A 332 0.94 -30.97 1.41
CA GLY A 332 0.45 -29.81 0.65
C GLY A 332 1.33 -29.38 -0.53
N ASP A 333 2.52 -28.87 -0.24
CA ASP A 333 3.31 -28.09 -1.21
C ASP A 333 4.49 -28.90 -1.78
N LEU A 334 4.19 -30.05 -2.38
CA LEU A 334 5.16 -30.85 -3.13
C LEU A 334 5.09 -30.52 -4.62
N TYR A 335 6.21 -30.73 -5.33
CA TYR A 335 6.20 -30.68 -6.78
C TYR A 335 5.69 -32.02 -7.28
N TRP A 336 4.46 -32.02 -7.78
CA TRP A 336 3.86 -33.19 -8.40
C TRP A 336 4.35 -33.31 -9.84
N LEU A 337 4.75 -34.51 -10.24
CA LEU A 337 4.97 -34.82 -11.65
C LEU A 337 3.61 -34.96 -12.32
N SER A 338 3.44 -34.39 -13.52
CA SER A 338 2.29 -34.72 -14.34
C SER A 338 2.42 -36.16 -14.84
N ARG A 339 1.30 -36.87 -15.07
CA ARG A 339 1.32 -38.25 -15.61
C ARG A 339 2.11 -38.41 -16.92
N GLU A 340 2.25 -37.33 -17.68
CA GLU A 340 3.08 -37.29 -18.89
C GLU A 340 4.58 -37.25 -18.57
N GLN A 341 4.98 -36.51 -17.53
CA GLN A 341 6.36 -36.46 -17.03
C GLN A 341 6.77 -37.77 -16.35
N GLU A 342 5.85 -38.45 -15.67
CA GLU A 342 6.10 -39.77 -15.08
C GLU A 342 6.39 -40.83 -16.16
N ARG A 343 5.67 -40.79 -17.29
CA ARG A 343 5.93 -41.68 -18.43
C ARG A 343 7.26 -41.40 -19.12
N ALA A 344 7.70 -40.15 -19.17
CA ALA A 344 8.99 -39.76 -19.74
C ALA A 344 10.18 -40.06 -18.80
N ALA A 345 9.94 -40.08 -17.48
CA ALA A 345 10.94 -40.42 -16.46
C ALA A 345 11.07 -41.94 -16.21
N ALA A 346 10.16 -42.75 -16.76
CA ALA A 346 10.22 -44.20 -16.63
C ALA A 346 11.44 -44.74 -17.39
N PRO A 347 12.31 -45.55 -16.74
CA PRO A 347 13.42 -46.19 -17.44
C PRO A 347 12.89 -47.08 -18.58
N PRO A 348 13.57 -47.16 -19.74
CA PRO A 348 13.14 -48.03 -20.82
C PRO A 348 13.09 -49.48 -20.32
N PRO A 349 12.09 -50.29 -20.73
CA PRO A 349 12.00 -51.67 -20.29
C PRO A 349 13.28 -52.41 -20.69
N HIS A 350 13.93 -53.03 -19.70
CA HIS A 350 15.05 -53.93 -19.96
C HIS A 350 14.56 -55.03 -20.91
N SER A 351 15.13 -55.04 -22.12
CA SER A 351 14.89 -56.11 -23.09
C SER A 351 15.56 -57.39 -22.56
N PRO A 352 14.85 -58.53 -22.54
CA PRO A 352 15.37 -59.79 -21.99
C PRO A 352 16.55 -60.36 -22.78
#